data_AF-A0A9E0YCW9-F1
#
_entry.id   AF-A0A9E0YCW9-F1
#
_cell.length_a   1.000
_cell.length_b   1.000
_cell.length_c   1.000
_cell.angle_alpha   90.00
_cell.angle_beta   90.00
_cell.angle_gamma   90.00
#
_symmetry.space_group_name_H-M   'P 1'
#
loop_
_entity.id
_entity.type
_entity.pdbx_description
1 polymer ?
#
loop_
_entity_poly.entity_id
_entity_poly.type
_entity_poly.pdbx_seq_one_letter_code
_entity_poly.pdbx_strand_id
1 'polypeptide(L)'
;MKNGVSLSTLRRHIKAGKIPYKSENGKYYIFSTTEAPRTAEAEWMRPSADTLPLEPRVAKLEVDLKRAQEEISELKMLVAIYEERLFQNLPSQL
;
A
#
# COMPACT_ATOMS: atom_id res chain seq x y z
N MET A 1 20.72 -11.14 24.42
CA MET A 1 19.38 -11.03 23.79
C MET A 1 19.46 -9.96 22.72
N LYS A 2 19.46 -10.31 21.42
CA LYS A 2 19.94 -9.41 20.36
C LYS A 2 18.89 -8.47 19.74
N ASN A 3 17.61 -8.58 20.10
CA ASN A 3 16.53 -7.84 19.41
C ASN A 3 15.78 -6.82 20.30
N GLY A 4 16.21 -6.58 21.54
CA GLY A 4 15.55 -5.62 22.46
C GLY A 4 14.10 -5.93 22.87
N VAL A 5 13.47 -6.95 22.29
CA VAL A 5 12.08 -7.35 22.54
C VAL A 5 12.02 -8.44 23.62
N SER A 6 11.15 -8.27 24.61
CA SER A 6 10.93 -9.27 25.66
C SER A 6 10.13 -10.47 25.17
N LEU A 7 10.31 -11.63 25.82
CA LEU A 7 9.57 -12.86 25.51
C LEU A 7 8.05 -12.67 25.62
N SER A 8 7.59 -11.87 26.58
CA SER A 8 6.17 -11.54 26.77
C SER A 8 5.61 -10.75 25.59
N THR A 9 6.37 -9.79 25.05
CA THR A 9 5.99 -9.04 23.85
C THR A 9 5.92 -9.95 22.63
N LEU A 10 6.87 -10.86 22.49
CA LEU A 10 6.88 -11.84 21.40
C LEU A 10 5.65 -12.76 21.46
N ARG A 11 5.33 -13.30 22.65
CA ARG A 11 4.11 -14.11 22.88
C ARG A 11 2.85 -13.33 22.54
N ARG A 12 2.79 -12.04 22.89
CA ARG A 12 1.65 -11.17 22.55
C ARG A 12 1.50 -11.01 21.04
N HIS A 13 2.61 -10.82 20.31
CA HIS A 13 2.56 -10.68 18.86
C HIS A 13 2.15 -11.98 18.15
N ILE A 14 2.61 -13.13 18.64
CA ILE A 14 2.17 -14.46 18.18
C ILE A 14 0.65 -14.61 18.38
N LYS A 15 0.16 -14.32 19.59
CA LYS A 15 -1.28 -14.38 19.89
C LYS A 15 -2.12 -13.42 19.06
N ALA A 16 -1.58 -12.25 18.74
CA ALA A 16 -2.27 -11.23 17.95
C ALA A 16 -2.16 -11.43 16.42
N GLY A 17 -1.55 -12.53 15.96
CA GLY A 17 -1.37 -12.81 14.52
C GLY A 17 -0.45 -11.83 13.79
N LYS A 18 0.34 -11.03 14.53
CA LYS A 18 1.18 -9.97 13.95
C LYS A 18 2.47 -10.49 13.29
N ILE A 19 2.84 -11.74 13.55
CA ILE A 19 4.07 -12.36 13.06
C ILE A 19 3.75 -13.79 12.64
N PRO A 20 4.20 -14.26 11.46
CA PRO A 20 4.07 -15.65 11.07
C PRO A 20 4.90 -16.55 11.99
N TYR A 21 4.29 -17.61 12.48
CA TYR A 21 4.93 -18.56 13.39
C TYR A 21 4.51 -19.99 13.08
N LYS A 22 5.37 -20.94 13.45
CA LYS A 22 5.06 -22.38 13.43
C LYS A 22 5.13 -22.91 14.87
N SER A 23 4.14 -23.70 15.28
CA SER A 23 4.12 -24.34 16.60
C SER A 23 4.37 -25.84 16.44
N GLU A 24 5.41 -26.36 17.09
CA GLU A 24 5.64 -27.82 17.19
C GLU A 24 6.09 -28.16 18.61
N ASN A 25 5.49 -29.19 19.22
CA ASN A 25 5.83 -29.70 20.55
C ASN A 25 5.89 -28.61 21.64
N GLY A 26 4.95 -27.65 21.61
CA GLY A 26 4.88 -26.54 22.57
C GLY A 26 5.93 -25.45 22.38
N LYS A 27 6.72 -25.50 21.30
CA LYS A 27 7.71 -24.49 20.93
C LYS A 27 7.22 -23.67 19.74
N TYR A 28 7.42 -22.36 19.81
CA TYR A 28 7.14 -21.43 18.72
C TYR A 28 8.42 -21.17 17.92
N TYR A 29 8.37 -21.45 16.63
CA TYR A 29 9.42 -21.15 15.65
C TYR A 29 9.00 -19.90 14.87
N ILE A 30 9.85 -18.89 14.88
CA ILE A 30 9.65 -17.62 14.20
C ILE A 30 10.77 -17.41 13.19
N PHE A 31 10.45 -16.83 12.04
CA PHE A 31 11.45 -16.48 11.04
C PHE A 31 12.15 -15.18 11.46
N SER A 32 13.42 -15.29 11.88
CA SER A 32 14.26 -14.13 12.18
C SER A 32 15.19 -13.86 11.01
N THR A 33 14.93 -12.78 10.26
CA THR A 33 15.77 -12.27 9.14
C THR A 33 17.11 -11.70 9.62
N THR A 34 17.75 -12.28 10.63
CA THR A 34 19.11 -11.87 11.02
C THR A 34 20.20 -12.52 10.16
N GLU A 35 19.87 -13.52 9.35
CA GLU A 35 20.85 -14.24 8.50
C GLU A 35 20.38 -14.50 7.05
N ALA A 36 19.32 -13.84 6.58
CA ALA A 36 18.98 -13.89 5.16
C ALA A 36 19.65 -12.72 4.42
N PRO A 37 20.35 -12.95 3.29
CA PRO A 37 20.95 -11.88 2.50
C PRO A 37 19.82 -10.94 2.05
N ARG A 38 20.06 -9.64 2.17
CA ARG A 38 19.14 -8.58 1.71
C ARG A 38 19.13 -8.56 0.19
N THR A 39 18.49 -9.55 -0.44
CA THR A 39 18.09 -9.44 -1.85
C THR A 39 16.65 -8.93 -1.88
N ALA A 40 16.37 -8.01 -2.80
CA ALA A 40 15.09 -7.33 -2.99
C ALA A 40 13.90 -8.28 -3.23
N GLU A 41 14.19 -9.56 -3.43
CA GLU A 41 13.25 -10.63 -3.74
C GLU A 41 12.53 -11.15 -2.48
N ALA A 42 13.14 -10.99 -1.29
CA ALA A 42 12.56 -11.39 -0.02
C ALA A 42 11.46 -10.43 0.50
N GLU A 43 11.33 -9.23 -0.07
CA GLU A 43 10.28 -8.27 0.28
C GLU A 43 8.90 -8.70 -0.23
N TRP A 44 8.84 -9.46 -1.33
CA TRP A 44 7.61 -9.97 -1.95
C TRP A 44 7.02 -11.18 -1.22
N MET A 45 7.81 -11.85 -0.38
CA MET A 45 7.42 -13.06 0.37
C MET A 45 7.01 -12.78 1.82
N ARG A 46 7.01 -11.52 2.27
CA ARG A 46 6.39 -11.19 3.56
C ARG A 46 4.88 -11.40 3.42
N PRO A 47 4.24 -12.28 4.21
CA PRO A 47 2.81 -12.21 4.37
C PRO A 47 2.55 -10.91 5.14
N SER A 48 2.26 -9.84 4.40
CA SER A 48 1.81 -8.59 4.99
C SER A 48 0.63 -8.92 5.90
N ALA A 49 0.65 -8.43 7.14
CA ALA A 49 -0.42 -8.56 8.14
C ALA A 49 -1.75 -7.88 7.72
N ASP A 50 -1.88 -7.61 6.43
CA ASP A 50 -2.93 -6.89 5.72
C ASP A 50 -3.67 -7.85 4.78
N THR A 51 -3.75 -9.14 5.13
CA THR A 51 -4.69 -10.11 4.52
C THR A 51 -6.13 -9.83 4.99
N LEU A 52 -6.56 -8.57 4.91
CA LEU A 52 -7.94 -8.31 4.51
C LEU A 52 -8.08 -8.89 3.09
N PRO A 53 -9.27 -9.39 2.69
CA PRO A 53 -9.39 -10.01 1.39
C PRO A 53 -8.91 -8.98 0.35
N LEU A 54 -7.91 -9.36 -0.45
CA LEU A 54 -7.29 -8.44 -1.41
C LEU A 54 -8.34 -7.95 -2.42
N GLU A 55 -9.32 -8.80 -2.71
CA GLU A 55 -10.47 -8.56 -3.58
C GLU A 55 -11.25 -7.26 -3.27
N PRO A 56 -11.83 -7.02 -2.08
CA PRO A 56 -12.54 -5.77 -1.78
C PRO A 56 -11.63 -4.55 -1.78
N ARG A 57 -10.34 -4.69 -1.47
CA ARG A 57 -9.39 -3.56 -1.55
C ARG A 57 -9.10 -3.20 -3.00
N VAL A 58 -8.89 -4.19 -3.86
CA VAL A 58 -8.72 -3.99 -5.31
C VAL A 58 -9.99 -3.37 -5.90
N ALA A 59 -11.16 -3.93 -5.62
CA ALA A 59 -12.43 -3.40 -6.10
C ALA A 59 -12.66 -1.95 -5.66
N LYS A 60 -12.34 -1.61 -4.40
CA LYS A 60 -12.40 -0.22 -3.93
C LYS A 60 -11.42 0.68 -4.68
N LEU A 61 -10.17 0.24 -4.83
CA LEU A 61 -9.14 1.01 -5.54
C LEU A 61 -9.51 1.23 -7.02
N GLU A 62 -10.13 0.26 -7.68
CA GLU A 62 -10.62 0.40 -9.05
C GLU A 62 -11.74 1.45 -9.16
N VAL A 63 -12.68 1.46 -8.21
CA VAL A 63 -13.74 2.48 -8.14
C VAL A 63 -13.13 3.86 -7.92
N ASP A 64 -12.22 3.99 -6.96
CA ASP A 64 -11.55 5.24 -6.64
C ASP A 64 -10.72 5.77 -7.84
N LEU A 65 -10.04 4.86 -8.56
CA LEU A 65 -9.28 5.18 -9.76
C LEU A 65 -10.18 5.70 -10.87
N LYS A 66 -11.30 5.01 -11.15
CA LYS A 66 -12.26 5.43 -12.17
C LYS A 66 -12.84 6.81 -11.87
N ARG A 67 -13.22 7.05 -10.61
CA ARG A 67 -13.72 8.35 -10.16
C ARG A 67 -12.69 9.46 -10.37
N ALA A 68 -11.43 9.22 -9.99
CA ALA A 68 -10.37 10.20 -10.18
C ALA A 68 -10.12 10.51 -11.67
N GLN A 69 -10.23 9.51 -12.55
CA GLN A 69 -10.13 9.70 -14.00
C GLN A 69 -11.26 10.56 -14.56
N GLU A 70 -12.49 10.33 -14.11
CA GLU A 70 -13.66 11.14 -14.48
C GLU A 70 -13.47 12.60 -14.03
N GLU A 71 -13.08 12.84 -12.77
CA GLU A 71 -12.79 14.19 -12.24
C GLU A 71 -11.66 14.89 -13.04
N ILE A 72 -10.59 14.17 -13.38
CA ILE A 72 -9.52 14.69 -14.24
C ILE A 72 -10.03 15.06 -15.64
N SER A 73 -10.94 14.26 -16.21
CA SER A 73 -11.48 14.53 -17.55
C SER A 73 -12.35 15.79 -17.58
N GLU A 74 -13.17 16.00 -16.54
CA GLU A 74 -13.99 17.19 -16.38
C GLU A 74 -13.12 18.44 -16.19
N LEU A 75 -12.10 18.36 -15.33
CA LEU A 75 -11.18 19.47 -15.11
C LEU A 75 -10.40 19.83 -16.38
N LYS A 76 -9.93 18.84 -17.15
CA LYS A 76 -9.27 19.09 -18.44
C LYS A 76 -10.20 19.77 -19.44
N MET A 77 -11.46 19.35 -19.50
CA MET A 77 -12.47 19.98 -20.35
C MET A 77 -12.69 21.44 -19.93
N LEU A 78 -12.82 21.70 -18.64
CA LEU A 78 -13.00 23.04 -18.10
C LEU A 78 -11.81 23.94 -18.41
N VAL A 79 -10.58 23.44 -18.24
CA VAL A 79 -9.34 24.13 -18.61
C VAL A 79 -9.34 24.48 -20.10
N ALA A 80 -9.66 23.52 -20.97
CA ALA A 80 -9.71 23.77 -22.41
C ALA A 80 -10.70 24.88 -22.79
N ILE A 81 -11.89 24.92 -22.15
CA ILE A 81 -12.88 25.99 -22.35
C ILE A 81 -12.34 27.34 -21.88
N TYR A 82 -11.66 27.39 -20.74
CA TYR A 82 -11.07 28.63 -20.23
C TYR A 82 -9.91 29.13 -21.09
N GLU A 83 -9.05 28.22 -21.55
CA GLU A 83 -7.96 28.53 -22.46
C GLU A 83 -8.50 29.08 -23.79
N GLU A 84 -9.51 28.44 -24.39
CA GLU A 84 -10.16 28.93 -25.61
C GLU A 84 -10.74 30.33 -25.42
N ARG A 85 -11.49 30.57 -24.32
CA ARG A 85 -12.03 31.89 -24.01
C ARG A 85 -10.95 32.93 -23.76
N LEU A 86 -9.83 32.54 -23.16
CA LEU A 86 -8.69 33.43 -22.97
C LEU A 86 -8.13 33.82 -24.33
N PHE A 87 -7.86 32.86 -25.22
CA PHE A 87 -7.34 33.13 -26.56
C PHE A 87 -8.27 33.99 -27.41
N GLN A 88 -9.60 33.83 -27.30
CA GLN A 88 -10.57 34.68 -28.03
C GLN A 88 -10.67 36.11 -27.48
N ASN A 89 -10.38 36.32 -26.19
CA ASN A 89 -10.44 37.63 -25.54
C ASN A 89 -9.09 38.38 -25.54
N LEU A 90 -8.00 37.76 -26.00
CA LEU A 90 -6.78 38.52 -26.26
C LEU A 90 -7.04 39.43 -27.46
N PRO A 91 -6.95 40.76 -27.32
CA PRO A 91 -6.98 41.64 -28.47
C PRO A 91 -5.83 41.25 -29.39
N SER A 92 -6.11 41.13 -30.69
CA SER A 92 -5.12 40.94 -31.74
C SER A 92 -4.10 42.08 -31.65
N GLN A 93 -3.03 41.90 -30.88
CA GLN A 93 -1.93 42.86 -30.84
C GLN A 93 -1.04 42.60 -32.04
N LEU A 94 -1.21 43.51 -33.02
CA LEU A 94 -0.34 43.86 -34.16
C LEU A 94 -0.24 42.85 -35.31
#